data_AF-A0A511WTV5-F1
#
_entry.id   AF-A0A511WTV5-F1
#
_cell.length_a   1.000
_cell.length_b   1.000
_cell.length_c   1.000
_cell.angle_alpha   90.00
_cell.angle_beta   90.00
_cell.angle_gamma   90.00
#
_symmetry.space_group_name_H-M   'P 1'
#
loop_
_entity.id
_entity.type
_entity.pdbx_description
1 polymer ?
#
loop_
_entity_poly.entity_id
_entity_poly.type
_entity_poly.pdbx_seq_one_letter_code
_entity_poly.pdbx_strand_id
1 'polypeptide(L)'
;MKLHIHDQVSRAIELFSHSDMDIIEVVNDKGDIVGRLSTDDIREIVESRNLNQTLEQAIKKPSQELTASKHPHDYQYNEIIESPIFNDIIHSLHDGVFITNGEGVTVKVNQAYERITGLRADQLIGYHMNDIIKAEYISKSASLQVIKEKRPVTLMQKISNGRNIIVSGTPIFSKDQEILYVINSVRDITELLELKHEIEDLQELKNLRQSSKEAYSKSETFPFYTSEKMKDILHVLKRVAKTDAQILLHGETGVGKTMIAKYIHEESPRSEQNFLELNCGALPSNLIEAELFGYEPGAFTGALTKGKKGLLEVADHGTLFLDEIGDLPLELQVKLLKVMEDQAFYPVGSSKLTHINVRIIAASHKNLKKLVESGDFREDLYYRINVVPIHIPPLRHRKKEIIPMAQLFLEEYSSAYGLNRSLRLDALDLLSDYDWPGNIRELKNLMERLVVISPSDEIGREQLPEELLPSRKRTDSKDDDEIVTLKQAVEELERELITKALRTYKTTRKAAEALEVSQSTIVQKMKKWGG
;
A
#
# COMPACT_ATOMS: atom_id res chain seq x y z
N MET A 1 -25.21 2.75 -27.56
CA MET A 1 -26.41 2.62 -28.43
C MET A 1 -26.53 3.89 -29.29
N LYS A 2 -27.22 3.85 -30.44
CA LYS A 2 -27.29 5.00 -31.37
C LYS A 2 -28.71 5.56 -31.44
N LEU A 3 -28.85 6.87 -31.30
CA LEU A 3 -30.11 7.60 -31.51
C LEU A 3 -30.03 8.45 -32.79
N HIS A 4 -31.15 8.68 -33.44
CA HIS A 4 -31.20 9.49 -34.65
C HIS A 4 -31.26 10.98 -34.29
N ILE A 5 -30.66 11.85 -35.10
CA ILE A 5 -30.60 13.31 -34.85
C ILE A 5 -32.00 13.96 -34.70
N HIS A 6 -33.04 13.33 -35.25
CA HIS A 6 -34.43 13.77 -35.17
C HIS A 6 -35.24 13.12 -34.03
N ASP A 7 -34.65 12.20 -33.25
CA ASP A 7 -35.30 11.70 -32.03
C ASP A 7 -35.46 12.84 -31.01
N GLN A 8 -36.42 12.69 -30.10
CA GLN A 8 -36.62 13.64 -28.99
C GLN A 8 -35.71 13.30 -27.81
N VAL A 9 -35.33 14.33 -27.03
CA VAL A 9 -34.52 14.15 -25.80
C VAL A 9 -35.21 13.22 -24.79
N SER A 10 -36.55 13.22 -24.72
CA SER A 10 -37.33 12.28 -23.91
C SER A 10 -36.94 10.81 -24.15
N ARG A 11 -36.64 10.45 -25.40
CA ARG A 11 -36.20 9.11 -25.77
C ARG A 11 -34.80 8.79 -25.26
N ALA A 12 -33.89 9.77 -25.25
CA ALA A 12 -32.58 9.61 -24.63
C ALA A 12 -32.71 9.39 -23.12
N ILE A 13 -33.56 10.15 -22.43
CA ILE A 13 -33.82 10.00 -20.99
C ILE A 13 -34.33 8.60 -20.62
N GLU A 14 -35.24 8.04 -21.42
CA GLU A 14 -35.72 6.66 -21.23
C GLU A 14 -34.59 5.64 -21.35
N LEU A 15 -33.64 5.88 -22.26
CA LEU A 15 -32.52 4.96 -22.47
C LEU A 15 -31.49 5.04 -21.35
N PHE A 16 -31.20 6.24 -20.84
CA PHE A 16 -30.33 6.42 -19.68
C PHE A 16 -30.94 5.94 -18.36
N SER A 17 -32.27 5.93 -18.24
CA SER A 17 -32.95 5.40 -17.05
C SER A 17 -33.02 3.87 -17.03
N HIS A 18 -32.86 3.21 -18.17
CA HIS A 18 -32.96 1.75 -18.31
C HIS A 18 -31.63 1.07 -18.67
N SER A 19 -30.53 1.80 -18.80
CA SER A 19 -29.21 1.24 -19.13
C SER A 19 -28.08 1.88 -18.34
N ASP A 20 -27.09 1.07 -17.92
CA ASP A 20 -25.80 1.51 -17.33
C ASP A 20 -24.88 2.17 -18.39
N MET A 21 -25.45 2.96 -19.31
CA MET A 21 -24.66 3.67 -20.32
C MET A 21 -24.39 5.09 -19.86
N ASP A 22 -23.12 5.49 -19.87
CA ASP A 22 -22.72 6.87 -19.56
C ASP A 22 -22.80 7.78 -20.80
N ILE A 23 -22.86 7.21 -22.01
CA ILE A 23 -22.82 7.95 -23.28
C ILE A 23 -23.72 7.31 -24.35
N ILE A 24 -24.53 8.13 -25.04
CA ILE A 24 -25.29 7.75 -26.24
C ILE A 24 -24.74 8.52 -27.45
N GLU A 25 -24.46 7.80 -28.54
CA GLU A 25 -24.05 8.41 -29.80
C GLU A 25 -25.27 8.81 -30.63
N VAL A 26 -25.24 9.98 -31.25
CA VAL A 26 -26.32 10.46 -32.13
C VAL A 26 -25.82 10.49 -33.57
N VAL A 27 -26.63 9.93 -34.47
CA VAL A 27 -26.32 9.76 -35.88
C VAL A 27 -27.28 10.54 -36.79
N ASN A 28 -26.78 10.97 -37.94
CA ASN A 28 -27.60 11.58 -39.01
C ASN A 28 -28.23 10.52 -39.93
N ASP A 29 -29.00 10.97 -40.94
CA ASP A 29 -29.66 10.12 -41.94
C ASP A 29 -28.68 9.24 -42.76
N LYS A 30 -27.38 9.57 -42.76
CA LYS A 30 -26.32 8.81 -43.45
C LYS A 30 -25.62 7.80 -42.54
N GLY A 31 -25.97 7.77 -41.24
CA GLY A 31 -25.35 6.90 -40.24
C GLY A 31 -24.06 7.45 -39.62
N ASP A 32 -23.65 8.68 -39.97
CA ASP A 32 -22.48 9.33 -39.39
C ASP A 32 -22.78 9.86 -37.99
N ILE A 33 -21.83 9.72 -37.06
CA ILE A 33 -21.95 10.25 -35.70
C ILE A 33 -21.83 11.77 -35.75
N VAL A 34 -22.90 12.47 -35.37
CA VAL A 34 -22.99 13.93 -35.34
C VAL A 34 -22.87 14.51 -33.92
N GLY A 35 -22.87 13.67 -32.89
CA GLY A 35 -22.60 14.07 -31.52
C GLY A 35 -22.73 12.92 -30.52
N ARG A 36 -22.45 13.23 -29.25
CA ARG A 36 -22.57 12.31 -28.12
C ARG A 36 -23.26 13.04 -26.97
N LEU A 37 -24.20 12.37 -26.31
CA LEU A 37 -24.87 12.84 -25.10
C LEU A 37 -24.37 12.02 -23.93
N SER A 38 -23.94 12.68 -22.85
CA SER A 38 -23.65 12.06 -21.57
C SER A 38 -24.84 12.15 -20.60
N THR A 39 -24.77 11.41 -19.50
CA THR A 39 -25.71 11.56 -18.37
C THR A 39 -25.74 12.99 -17.82
N ASP A 40 -24.61 13.71 -17.85
CA ASP A 40 -24.51 15.07 -17.36
C ASP A 40 -25.18 16.07 -18.32
N ASP A 41 -25.01 15.90 -19.64
CA ASP A 41 -25.71 16.70 -20.65
C ASP A 41 -27.23 16.56 -20.52
N ILE A 42 -27.72 15.37 -20.17
CA ILE A 42 -29.15 15.12 -19.97
C ILE A 42 -29.66 15.75 -18.68
N ARG A 43 -28.89 15.70 -17.58
CA ARG A 43 -29.27 16.39 -16.34
C ARG A 43 -29.46 17.89 -16.60
N GLU A 44 -28.57 18.51 -17.36
CA GLU A 44 -28.67 19.92 -17.75
C GLU A 44 -29.92 20.22 -18.60
N ILE A 45 -30.30 19.32 -19.52
CA ILE A 45 -31.52 19.48 -20.33
C ILE A 45 -32.81 19.28 -19.50
N VAL A 46 -32.77 18.37 -18.51
CA VAL A 46 -33.89 18.15 -17.58
C VAL A 46 -34.08 19.36 -16.67
N GLU A 47 -32.98 19.94 -16.16
CA GLU A 47 -33.01 21.14 -15.32
C GLU A 47 -33.54 22.37 -16.07
N SER A 48 -33.24 22.49 -17.37
CA SER A 48 -33.75 23.57 -18.23
C SER A 48 -35.20 23.38 -18.72
N ARG A 49 -35.88 22.28 -18.34
CA ARG A 49 -37.27 21.92 -18.74
C ARG A 49 -37.53 21.82 -20.26
N ASN A 50 -36.49 21.70 -21.09
CA ASN A 50 -36.61 21.64 -22.55
C ASN A 50 -36.71 20.19 -23.08
N LEU A 51 -37.66 19.41 -22.58
CA LEU A 51 -37.75 17.95 -22.84
C LEU A 51 -38.25 17.58 -24.25
N ASN A 52 -38.91 18.51 -24.95
CA ASN A 52 -39.53 18.28 -26.26
C ASN A 52 -38.65 18.70 -27.45
N GLN A 53 -37.40 19.12 -27.19
CA GLN A 53 -36.45 19.47 -28.26
C GLN A 53 -35.90 18.22 -28.95
N THR A 54 -35.47 18.35 -30.20
CA THR A 54 -34.81 17.25 -30.92
C THR A 54 -33.37 17.07 -30.43
N LEU A 55 -32.80 15.87 -30.62
CA LEU A 55 -31.38 15.63 -30.32
C LEU A 55 -30.46 16.55 -31.14
N GLU A 56 -30.88 16.96 -32.35
CA GLU A 56 -30.20 18.00 -33.13
C GLU A 56 -30.04 19.32 -32.35
N GLN A 57 -31.12 19.77 -31.68
CA GLN A 57 -31.13 21.01 -30.92
C GLN A 57 -30.39 20.88 -29.58
N ALA A 58 -30.42 19.71 -28.97
CA ALA A 58 -29.71 19.42 -27.74
C ALA A 58 -28.18 19.30 -27.93
N ILE A 59 -27.75 18.73 -29.07
CA ILE A 59 -26.33 18.51 -29.40
C ILE A 59 -25.70 19.73 -30.05
N LYS A 60 -26.50 20.53 -30.77
CA LYS A 60 -26.15 21.92 -31.03
C LYS A 60 -26.20 22.67 -29.69
N LYS A 61 -25.20 22.46 -28.82
CA LYS A 61 -24.81 23.50 -27.88
C LYS A 61 -24.69 24.75 -28.75
N PRO A 62 -25.45 25.83 -28.46
CA PRO A 62 -25.17 27.06 -29.15
C PRO A 62 -23.71 27.32 -28.81
N SER A 63 -22.84 27.33 -29.83
CA SER A 63 -21.72 28.23 -29.79
C SER A 63 -22.36 29.53 -29.33
N GLN A 64 -22.17 29.94 -28.08
CA GLN A 64 -22.57 31.28 -27.68
C GLN A 64 -21.66 32.16 -28.53
N GLU A 65 -22.17 32.53 -29.71
CA GLU A 65 -21.67 33.70 -30.42
C GLU A 65 -21.65 34.79 -29.38
N LEU A 66 -20.46 35.36 -29.18
CA LEU A 66 -20.22 36.33 -28.12
C LEU A 66 -21.27 37.44 -28.24
N THR A 67 -22.24 37.44 -27.35
CA THR A 67 -23.24 38.51 -27.24
C THR A 67 -22.62 39.63 -26.42
N ALA A 68 -21.66 40.36 -26.98
CA ALA A 68 -21.07 41.53 -26.32
C ALA A 68 -20.58 42.58 -27.31
N SER A 69 -20.74 43.84 -26.93
CA SER A 69 -20.42 45.05 -27.69
C SER A 69 -18.93 45.11 -28.04
N LYS A 70 -18.59 45.18 -29.33
CA LYS A 70 -17.23 45.54 -29.77
C LYS A 70 -16.85 46.91 -29.20
N HIS A 71 -15.79 46.97 -28.40
CA HIS A 71 -15.24 48.23 -27.92
C HIS A 71 -14.32 48.86 -28.99
N PRO A 72 -14.41 50.16 -29.28
CA PRO A 72 -13.55 50.82 -30.25
C PRO A 72 -12.06 50.76 -29.86
N HIS A 73 -11.19 50.54 -30.84
CA HIS A 73 -9.73 50.48 -30.67
C HIS A 73 -9.12 51.90 -30.62
N ASP A 74 -9.17 52.59 -29.49
CA ASP A 74 -8.52 53.91 -29.33
C ASP A 74 -7.33 53.80 -28.36
N TYR A 75 -6.14 53.41 -28.86
CA TYR A 75 -4.94 53.28 -28.03
C TYR A 75 -3.66 53.77 -28.71
N GLN A 76 -2.79 54.34 -27.89
CA GLN A 76 -1.65 55.20 -28.24
C GLN A 76 -0.45 54.52 -28.95
N TYR A 77 -0.58 53.26 -29.39
CA TYR A 77 0.47 52.49 -30.08
C TYR A 77 -0.06 51.52 -31.14
N ASN A 78 -1.29 51.74 -31.66
CA ASN A 78 -1.90 50.87 -32.67
C ASN A 78 -0.99 50.65 -33.90
N GLU A 79 -0.25 51.66 -34.34
CA GLU A 79 0.65 51.55 -35.52
C GLU A 79 1.71 50.45 -35.39
N ILE A 80 2.24 50.19 -34.19
CA ILE A 80 3.27 49.15 -33.97
C ILE A 80 2.62 47.77 -33.93
N ILE A 81 1.50 47.63 -33.23
CA ILE A 81 0.80 46.35 -33.08
C ILE A 81 0.16 45.92 -34.41
N GLU A 82 -0.27 46.87 -35.22
CA GLU A 82 -0.84 46.66 -36.56
C GLU A 82 0.24 46.55 -37.66
N SER A 83 1.51 46.84 -37.34
CA SER A 83 2.61 46.74 -38.29
C SER A 83 2.74 45.31 -38.85
N PRO A 84 2.92 45.16 -40.19
CA PRO A 84 3.17 43.86 -40.81
C PRO A 84 4.36 43.12 -40.17
N ILE A 85 5.42 43.84 -39.84
CA ILE A 85 6.63 43.27 -39.23
C ILE A 85 6.33 42.70 -37.85
N PHE A 86 5.54 43.40 -37.03
CA PHE A 86 5.14 42.90 -35.72
C PHE A 86 4.28 41.65 -35.84
N ASN A 87 3.37 41.62 -36.82
CA ASN A 87 2.55 40.46 -37.11
C ASN A 87 3.41 39.23 -37.44
N ASP A 88 4.36 39.38 -38.35
CA ASP A 88 5.26 38.29 -38.76
C ASP A 88 6.09 37.77 -37.58
N ILE A 89 6.59 38.68 -36.72
CA ILE A 89 7.34 38.30 -35.51
C ILE A 89 6.49 37.43 -34.59
N ILE A 90 5.28 37.87 -34.22
CA ILE A 90 4.46 37.10 -33.28
C ILE A 90 3.99 35.76 -33.88
N HIS A 91 3.74 35.69 -35.19
CA HIS A 91 3.36 34.44 -35.86
C HIS A 91 4.51 33.45 -35.98
N SER A 92 5.76 33.91 -36.01
CA SER A 92 6.95 33.04 -36.01
C SER A 92 7.23 32.35 -34.66
N LEU A 93 6.60 32.81 -33.57
CA LEU A 93 6.80 32.22 -32.25
C LEU A 93 6.08 30.87 -32.12
N HIS A 94 6.75 29.91 -31.50
CA HIS A 94 6.19 28.59 -31.20
C HIS A 94 5.17 28.62 -30.07
N ASP A 95 5.39 29.48 -29.07
CA ASP A 95 4.45 29.71 -27.98
C ASP A 95 3.27 30.58 -28.46
N GLY A 96 2.09 30.32 -27.92
CA GLY A 96 0.92 31.16 -28.13
C GLY A 96 1.14 32.54 -27.54
N VAL A 97 0.80 33.59 -28.29
CA VAL A 97 0.84 34.97 -27.83
C VAL A 97 -0.58 35.50 -27.82
N PHE A 98 -0.99 36.06 -26.69
CA PHE A 98 -2.29 36.67 -26.49
C PHE A 98 -2.11 38.04 -25.83
N ILE A 99 -2.58 39.10 -26.47
CA ILE A 99 -2.37 40.48 -26.03
C ILE A 99 -3.71 41.12 -25.71
N THR A 100 -3.82 41.69 -24.52
CA THR A 100 -4.95 42.56 -24.12
C THR A 100 -4.48 43.99 -23.91
N ASN A 101 -5.41 44.93 -23.99
CA ASN A 101 -5.18 46.29 -23.48
C ASN A 101 -5.23 46.30 -21.93
N GLY A 102 -5.02 47.48 -21.34
CA GLY A 102 -5.08 47.72 -19.88
C GLY A 102 -6.44 47.47 -19.24
N GLU A 103 -7.52 47.44 -20.03
CA GLU A 103 -8.88 47.16 -19.57
C GLU A 103 -9.23 45.66 -19.66
N GLY A 104 -8.42 44.84 -20.32
CA GLY A 104 -8.69 43.41 -20.51
C GLY A 104 -9.46 43.07 -21.77
N VAL A 105 -9.51 43.97 -22.76
CA VAL A 105 -10.02 43.69 -24.11
C VAL A 105 -8.91 43.11 -24.97
N THR A 106 -9.23 42.05 -25.71
CA THR A 106 -8.30 41.36 -26.59
C THR A 106 -7.94 42.24 -27.78
N VAL A 107 -6.64 42.46 -27.97
CA VAL A 107 -6.10 43.28 -29.06
C VAL A 107 -5.58 42.40 -30.17
N LYS A 108 -4.83 41.34 -29.83
CA LYS A 108 -4.17 40.51 -30.84
C LYS A 108 -3.83 39.12 -30.31
N VAL A 109 -3.86 38.14 -31.20
CA VAL A 109 -3.42 36.77 -30.94
C VAL A 109 -2.56 36.28 -32.10
N ASN A 110 -1.63 35.35 -31.86
CA ASN A 110 -0.84 34.72 -32.91
C ASN A 110 -1.41 33.35 -33.31
N GLN A 111 -0.89 32.80 -34.42
CA GLN A 111 -1.32 31.51 -34.96
C GLN A 111 -0.99 30.34 -34.01
N ALA A 112 0.08 30.44 -33.21
CA ALA A 112 0.38 29.41 -32.23
C ALA A 112 -0.70 29.30 -31.15
N TYR A 113 -1.27 30.43 -30.71
CA TYR A 113 -2.39 30.43 -29.78
C TYR A 113 -3.62 29.74 -30.38
N GLU A 114 -3.93 30.01 -31.66
CA GLU A 114 -5.03 29.35 -32.36
C GLU A 114 -4.81 27.83 -32.49
N ARG A 115 -3.58 27.39 -32.77
CA ARG A 115 -3.23 25.96 -32.83
C ARG A 115 -3.34 25.25 -31.48
N ILE A 116 -2.95 25.92 -30.39
CA ILE A 116 -2.98 25.35 -29.03
C ILE A 116 -4.41 25.27 -28.50
N THR A 117 -5.19 26.34 -28.70
CA THR A 117 -6.54 26.47 -28.11
C THR A 117 -7.66 26.02 -29.04
N GLY A 118 -7.45 26.02 -30.35
CA GLY A 118 -8.48 25.77 -31.37
C GLY A 118 -9.38 26.98 -31.64
N LEU A 119 -9.15 28.11 -30.96
CA LEU A 119 -9.94 29.33 -31.10
C LEU A 119 -9.35 30.22 -32.18
N ARG A 120 -10.19 30.82 -33.01
CA ARG A 120 -9.72 31.72 -34.07
C ARG A 120 -9.63 33.16 -33.58
N ALA A 121 -8.72 33.93 -34.17
CA ALA A 121 -8.49 35.33 -33.81
C ALA A 121 -9.74 36.21 -33.95
N ASP A 122 -10.56 35.98 -34.98
CA ASP A 122 -11.80 36.71 -35.24
C ASP A 122 -12.87 36.52 -34.16
N GLN A 123 -12.80 35.42 -33.41
CA GLN A 123 -13.67 35.12 -32.28
C GLN A 123 -13.19 35.75 -30.97
N LEU A 124 -11.97 36.29 -30.93
CA LEU A 124 -11.34 36.75 -29.68
C LEU A 124 -11.08 38.25 -29.70
N ILE A 125 -10.62 38.80 -30.83
CA ILE A 125 -10.25 40.21 -30.96
C ILE A 125 -11.48 41.12 -30.73
N GLY A 126 -11.29 42.13 -29.90
CA GLY A 126 -12.33 43.11 -29.53
C GLY A 126 -13.24 42.67 -28.39
N TYR A 127 -13.11 41.44 -27.90
CA TYR A 127 -13.87 40.94 -26.75
C TYR A 127 -13.10 41.07 -25.45
N HIS A 128 -13.83 41.35 -24.38
CA HIS A 128 -13.27 41.47 -23.04
C HIS A 128 -13.07 40.08 -22.40
N MET A 129 -11.99 39.89 -21.63
CA MET A 129 -11.63 38.59 -21.06
C MET A 129 -12.72 37.97 -20.17
N ASN A 130 -13.54 38.79 -19.50
CA ASN A 130 -14.70 38.29 -18.73
C ASN A 130 -15.73 37.59 -19.62
N ASP A 131 -15.91 38.03 -20.86
CA ASP A 131 -16.89 37.43 -21.78
C ASP A 131 -16.34 36.12 -22.35
N ILE A 132 -15.03 36.06 -22.59
CA ILE A 132 -14.33 34.84 -23.00
C ILE A 132 -14.36 33.78 -21.88
N ILE A 133 -14.28 34.19 -20.61
CA ILE A 133 -14.47 33.29 -19.46
C ILE A 133 -15.92 32.80 -19.37
N LYS A 134 -16.91 33.70 -19.52
CA LYS A 134 -18.34 33.35 -19.46
C LYS A 134 -18.77 32.39 -20.57
N ALA A 135 -18.17 32.52 -21.75
CA ALA A 135 -18.37 31.60 -22.87
C ALA A 135 -17.60 30.27 -22.70
N GLU A 136 -17.03 30.01 -21.52
CA GLU A 136 -16.33 28.78 -21.12
C GLU A 136 -15.11 28.39 -21.99
N TYR A 137 -14.61 29.30 -22.81
CA TYR A 137 -13.41 29.05 -23.61
C TYR A 137 -12.15 28.93 -22.75
N ILE A 138 -12.12 29.64 -21.61
CA ILE A 138 -11.02 29.60 -20.63
C ILE A 138 -11.59 29.62 -19.20
N SER A 139 -10.97 28.86 -18.31
CA SER A 139 -11.40 28.74 -16.91
C SER A 139 -10.90 29.89 -16.03
N LYS A 140 -9.76 30.50 -16.37
CA LYS A 140 -9.16 31.66 -15.70
C LYS A 140 -8.46 32.56 -16.70
N SER A 141 -8.22 33.82 -16.34
CA SER A 141 -7.50 34.80 -17.16
C SER A 141 -6.28 35.34 -16.43
N ALA A 142 -5.10 35.07 -16.98
CA ALA A 142 -3.84 35.66 -16.50
C ALA A 142 -3.86 37.18 -16.70
N SER A 143 -4.52 37.67 -17.75
CA SER A 143 -4.56 39.09 -18.08
C SER A 143 -5.32 39.90 -17.02
N LEU A 144 -6.48 39.40 -16.57
CA LEU A 144 -7.24 40.05 -15.51
C LEU A 144 -6.50 40.05 -14.17
N GLN A 145 -5.77 38.96 -13.86
CA GLN A 145 -4.91 38.90 -12.68
C GLN A 145 -3.75 39.89 -12.74
N VAL A 146 -3.07 39.98 -13.89
CA VAL A 146 -1.99 40.96 -14.11
C VAL A 146 -2.51 42.39 -13.97
N ILE A 147 -3.68 42.70 -14.52
CA ILE A 147 -4.30 44.04 -14.41
C ILE A 147 -4.58 44.38 -12.94
N LYS A 148 -5.16 43.42 -12.19
CA LYS A 148 -5.48 43.58 -10.77
C LYS A 148 -4.25 43.74 -9.89
N GLU A 149 -3.22 42.94 -10.13
CA GLU A 149 -2.04 42.85 -9.26
C GLU A 149 -0.89 43.77 -9.70
N LYS A 150 -0.97 44.34 -10.91
CA LYS A 150 0.07 45.18 -11.53
C LYS A 150 1.47 44.55 -11.52
N ARG A 151 1.55 43.24 -11.69
CA ARG A 151 2.81 42.47 -11.73
C ARG A 151 2.70 41.27 -12.67
N PRO A 152 3.81 40.66 -13.11
CA PRO A 152 3.77 39.42 -13.88
C PRO A 152 3.10 38.28 -13.10
N VAL A 153 2.27 37.50 -13.77
CA VAL A 153 1.54 36.35 -13.19
C VAL A 153 1.68 35.15 -14.12
N THR A 154 2.04 34.01 -13.55
CA THR A 154 2.05 32.72 -14.24
C THR A 154 1.02 31.81 -13.61
N LEU A 155 0.17 31.20 -14.44
CA LEU A 155 -0.84 30.25 -13.99
C LEU A 155 -0.89 29.04 -14.90
N MET A 156 -1.26 27.90 -14.33
CA MET A 156 -1.58 26.68 -15.08
C MET A 156 -3.10 26.55 -15.19
N GLN A 157 -3.57 26.17 -16.36
CA GLN A 157 -5.00 25.93 -16.57
C GLN A 157 -5.21 24.83 -17.62
N LYS A 158 -6.35 24.14 -17.49
CA LYS A 158 -6.85 23.22 -18.51
C LYS A 158 -7.82 23.97 -19.41
N ILE A 159 -7.66 23.80 -20.72
CA ILE A 159 -8.53 24.40 -21.75
C ILE A 159 -9.58 23.41 -22.26
N SER A 160 -10.61 23.92 -22.93
CA SER A 160 -11.80 23.17 -23.35
C SER A 160 -11.49 21.94 -24.23
N ASN A 161 -10.40 21.96 -24.97
CA ASN A 161 -9.94 20.83 -25.79
C ASN A 161 -9.18 19.74 -24.99
N GLY A 162 -9.12 19.85 -23.66
CA GLY A 162 -8.51 18.86 -22.77
C GLY A 162 -7.03 19.07 -22.48
N ARG A 163 -6.35 19.99 -23.16
CA ARG A 163 -4.91 20.24 -23.00
C ARG A 163 -4.59 21.04 -21.74
N ASN A 164 -3.39 20.82 -21.22
CA ASN A 164 -2.84 21.59 -20.10
C ASN A 164 -1.90 22.67 -20.63
N ILE A 165 -2.19 23.92 -20.28
CA ILE A 165 -1.38 25.07 -20.70
C ILE A 165 -0.85 25.83 -19.49
N ILE A 166 0.33 26.41 -19.65
CA ILE A 166 0.87 27.43 -18.75
C ILE A 166 0.78 28.78 -19.43
N VAL A 167 0.22 29.75 -18.73
CA VAL A 167 0.01 31.11 -19.21
C VAL A 167 0.80 32.07 -18.33
N SER A 168 1.73 32.80 -18.93
CA SER A 168 2.54 33.83 -18.26
C SER A 168 2.18 35.19 -18.82
N GLY A 169 1.43 35.97 -18.04
CA GLY A 169 1.07 37.35 -18.35
C GLY A 169 2.09 38.34 -17.81
N THR A 170 2.55 39.26 -18.65
CA THR A 170 3.48 40.34 -18.28
C THR A 170 2.85 41.69 -18.63
N PRO A 171 2.72 42.63 -17.67
CA PRO A 171 2.18 43.96 -17.94
C PRO A 171 3.22 44.85 -18.63
N ILE A 172 2.75 45.69 -19.55
CA ILE A 172 3.50 46.78 -20.18
C ILE A 172 2.93 48.09 -19.67
N PHE A 173 3.77 48.93 -19.09
CA PHE A 173 3.34 50.18 -18.44
C PHE A 173 3.58 51.42 -19.31
N SER A 174 2.72 52.42 -19.15
CA SER A 174 2.90 53.79 -19.63
C SER A 174 3.91 54.55 -18.75
N LYS A 175 4.33 55.74 -19.22
CA LYS A 175 5.14 56.69 -18.43
C LYS A 175 4.46 57.09 -17.11
N ASP A 176 3.13 57.07 -17.08
CA ASP A 176 2.31 57.40 -15.90
C ASP A 176 1.99 56.19 -15.01
N GLN A 177 2.69 55.05 -15.17
CA GLN A 177 2.49 53.80 -14.42
C GLN A 177 1.12 53.11 -14.59
N GLU A 178 0.39 53.43 -15.65
CA GLU A 178 -0.82 52.71 -16.05
C GLU A 178 -0.48 51.53 -16.97
N ILE A 179 -1.26 50.46 -16.91
CA ILE A 179 -1.05 49.29 -17.79
C ILE A 179 -1.58 49.63 -19.18
N LEU A 180 -0.69 49.63 -20.18
CA LEU A 180 -1.06 49.81 -21.58
C LEU A 180 -1.53 48.49 -22.18
N TYR A 181 -0.74 47.44 -21.99
CA TYR A 181 -1.00 46.11 -22.53
C TYR A 181 -0.61 45.02 -21.54
N VAL A 182 -1.24 43.86 -21.67
CA VAL A 182 -0.77 42.63 -21.05
C VAL A 182 -0.41 41.64 -22.15
N ILE A 183 0.86 41.20 -22.15
CA ILE A 183 1.34 40.18 -23.08
C ILE A 183 1.33 38.85 -22.35
N ASN A 184 0.54 37.92 -22.87
CA ASN A 184 0.46 36.56 -22.34
C ASN A 184 1.21 35.63 -23.29
N SER A 185 2.17 34.89 -22.75
CA SER A 185 2.76 33.72 -23.40
C SER A 185 2.04 32.47 -22.93
N VAL A 186 1.63 31.63 -23.88
CA VAL A 186 0.83 30.42 -23.68
C VAL A 186 1.61 29.24 -24.23
N ARG A 187 1.98 28.31 -23.36
CA ARG A 187 2.70 27.10 -23.75
C ARG A 187 1.89 25.87 -23.41
N ASP A 188 1.77 24.96 -24.38
CA ASP A 188 1.23 23.61 -24.18
C ASP A 188 2.26 22.76 -23.43
N ILE A 189 1.86 22.25 -22.27
CA ILE A 189 2.69 21.41 -21.41
C ILE A 189 2.09 20.03 -21.20
N THR A 190 1.12 19.64 -22.04
CA THR A 190 0.39 18.37 -21.90
C THR A 190 1.35 17.17 -21.94
N GLU A 191 2.14 17.04 -23.01
CA GLU A 191 3.12 15.96 -23.17
C GLU A 191 4.20 16.00 -22.08
N LEU A 192 4.62 17.19 -21.66
CA LEU A 192 5.63 17.35 -20.60
C LEU A 192 5.11 16.88 -19.24
N LEU A 193 3.83 17.14 -18.94
CA LEU A 193 3.19 16.63 -17.73
C LEU A 193 2.97 15.12 -17.79
N GLU A 194 2.51 14.59 -18.92
CA GLU A 194 2.35 13.14 -19.12
C GLU A 194 3.68 12.39 -18.93
N LEU A 195 4.75 12.87 -19.57
CA LEU A 195 6.08 12.27 -19.45
C LEU A 195 6.63 12.37 -18.02
N LYS A 196 6.42 13.51 -17.34
CA LYS A 196 6.82 13.66 -15.95
C LYS A 196 6.11 12.64 -15.05
N HIS A 197 4.82 12.42 -15.28
CA HIS A 197 4.05 11.43 -14.52
C HIS A 197 4.53 10.01 -14.78
N GLU A 198 4.81 9.65 -16.04
CA GLU A 198 5.37 8.33 -16.37
C GLU A 198 6.71 8.09 -15.66
N ILE A 199 7.58 9.11 -15.59
CA ILE A 199 8.85 9.03 -14.87
C ILE A 199 8.64 8.85 -13.35
N GLU A 200 7.70 9.57 -12.76
CA GLU A 200 7.37 9.46 -11.34
C GLU A 200 6.82 8.07 -11.00
N ASP A 201 5.90 7.53 -11.80
CA ASP A 201 5.34 6.19 -11.63
C ASP A 201 6.42 5.10 -11.75
N LEU A 202 7.32 5.24 -12.74
CA LEU A 202 8.45 4.33 -12.91
C LEU A 202 9.41 4.40 -11.72
N GLN A 203 9.65 5.59 -11.15
CA GLN A 203 10.48 5.77 -9.96
C GLN A 203 9.83 5.15 -8.72
N GLU A 204 8.52 5.31 -8.52
CA GLU A 204 7.80 4.70 -7.41
C GLU A 204 7.82 3.17 -7.51
N LEU A 205 7.54 2.62 -8.70
CA LEU A 205 7.67 1.18 -8.98
C LEU A 205 9.09 0.68 -8.76
N LYS A 206 10.09 1.46 -9.17
CA LYS A 206 11.50 1.10 -8.96
C LYS A 206 11.87 1.16 -7.48
N ASN A 207 11.37 2.12 -6.71
CA ASN A 207 11.61 2.22 -5.26
C ASN A 207 10.91 1.10 -4.49
N LEU A 208 9.70 0.71 -4.88
CA LEU A 208 9.02 -0.47 -4.35
C LEU A 208 9.79 -1.75 -4.69
N ARG A 209 10.33 -1.86 -5.91
CA ARG A 209 11.19 -2.97 -6.34
C ARG A 209 12.58 -2.97 -5.71
N GLN A 210 13.16 -1.81 -5.42
CA GLN A 210 14.48 -1.68 -4.79
C GLN A 210 14.38 -1.85 -3.28
N SER A 211 13.36 -1.32 -2.60
CA SER A 211 13.13 -1.65 -1.18
C SER A 211 12.88 -3.15 -0.99
N SER A 212 12.21 -3.80 -1.95
CA SER A 212 12.09 -5.26 -2.02
C SER A 212 13.26 -6.00 -2.69
N LYS A 213 14.34 -5.32 -3.12
CA LYS A 213 15.59 -5.96 -3.60
C LYS A 213 16.79 -5.69 -2.70
N GLU A 214 16.83 -4.56 -2.01
CA GLU A 214 17.92 -4.10 -1.14
C GLU A 214 17.73 -4.61 0.29
N ALA A 215 16.48 -4.85 0.74
CA ALA A 215 16.22 -5.79 1.85
C ALA A 215 16.40 -7.27 1.45
N TYR A 216 16.71 -7.55 0.18
CA TYR A 216 16.70 -8.88 -0.44
C TYR A 216 17.98 -9.15 -1.26
N SER A 217 19.08 -8.46 -0.93
CA SER A 217 20.36 -8.67 -1.59
C SER A 217 20.96 -9.99 -1.12
N LYS A 218 20.76 -11.04 -1.92
CA LYS A 218 21.61 -12.25 -2.06
C LYS A 218 22.55 -12.54 -0.88
N SER A 219 21.95 -12.97 0.21
CA SER A 219 22.54 -13.80 1.27
C SER A 219 21.29 -14.40 1.96
N GLU A 220 21.13 -15.67 2.27
CA GLU A 220 22.07 -16.75 2.51
C GLU A 220 21.31 -18.06 2.27
N THR A 221 22.06 -19.10 1.93
CA THR A 221 21.71 -20.51 2.03
C THR A 221 20.63 -20.80 3.08
N PHE A 222 19.45 -21.27 2.66
CA PHE A 222 18.39 -21.74 3.57
C PHE A 222 18.54 -23.24 3.89
N PRO A 223 18.99 -23.62 5.10
CA PRO A 223 18.69 -24.96 5.60
C PRO A 223 18.36 -25.01 7.11
N PHE A 224 17.33 -24.33 7.62
CA PHE A 224 17.04 -24.36 9.07
C PHE A 224 15.73 -25.03 9.46
N TYR A 225 15.43 -26.10 8.75
CA TYR A 225 14.31 -26.99 9.02
C TYR A 225 14.85 -28.41 9.16
N THR A 226 15.68 -28.62 10.19
CA THR A 226 16.38 -29.89 10.42
C THR A 226 15.52 -30.91 11.18
N SER A 227 14.46 -30.46 11.86
CA SER A 227 13.53 -31.37 12.51
C SER A 227 12.76 -32.20 11.49
N GLU A 228 12.48 -33.47 11.83
CA GLU A 228 11.70 -34.38 10.97
C GLU A 228 10.34 -33.77 10.61
N LYS A 229 9.68 -33.12 11.59
CA LYS A 229 8.40 -32.43 11.39
C LYS A 229 8.49 -31.34 10.32
N MET A 230 9.54 -30.51 10.34
CA MET A 230 9.69 -29.46 9.34
C MET A 230 10.14 -30.00 7.98
N LYS A 231 10.92 -31.09 7.95
CA LYS A 231 11.26 -31.78 6.69
C LYS A 231 10.01 -32.23 5.95
N ASP A 232 9.05 -32.85 6.63
CA ASP A 232 7.81 -33.30 5.99
C ASP A 232 7.02 -32.11 5.42
N ILE A 233 6.92 -31.01 6.18
CA ILE A 233 6.28 -29.78 5.75
C ILE A 233 6.96 -29.22 4.49
N LEU A 234 8.30 -29.14 4.48
CA LEU A 234 9.05 -28.65 3.32
C LEU A 234 8.86 -29.51 2.07
N HIS A 235 8.78 -30.83 2.21
CA HIS A 235 8.52 -31.72 1.06
C HIS A 235 7.14 -31.48 0.44
N VAL A 236 6.15 -31.15 1.26
CA VAL A 236 4.82 -30.74 0.78
C VAL A 236 4.94 -29.36 0.10
N LEU A 237 5.53 -28.39 0.78
CA LEU A 237 5.68 -27.02 0.27
C LEU A 237 6.40 -26.97 -1.07
N LYS A 238 7.49 -27.72 -1.24
CA LYS A 238 8.25 -27.79 -2.49
C LYS A 238 7.44 -28.34 -3.66
N ARG A 239 6.49 -29.24 -3.41
CA ARG A 239 5.56 -29.74 -4.44
C ARG A 239 4.49 -28.71 -4.78
N VAL A 240 3.90 -28.09 -3.75
CA VAL A 240 2.81 -27.11 -3.91
C VAL A 240 3.32 -25.79 -4.49
N ALA A 241 4.57 -25.42 -4.22
CA ALA A 241 5.23 -24.23 -4.77
C ALA A 241 5.22 -24.21 -6.31
N LYS A 242 5.27 -25.39 -6.96
CA LYS A 242 5.23 -25.54 -8.42
C LYS A 242 3.84 -25.33 -9.05
N THR A 243 2.82 -25.06 -8.24
CA THR A 243 1.43 -24.88 -8.65
C THR A 243 0.90 -23.52 -8.19
N ASP A 244 -0.22 -23.07 -8.74
CA ASP A 244 -0.94 -21.87 -8.28
C ASP A 244 -1.97 -22.17 -7.17
N ALA A 245 -1.87 -23.34 -6.52
CA ALA A 245 -2.76 -23.68 -5.42
C ALA A 245 -2.61 -22.68 -4.25
N GLN A 246 -3.74 -22.30 -3.66
CA GLN A 246 -3.81 -21.41 -2.52
C GLN A 246 -3.29 -22.11 -1.26
N ILE A 247 -2.40 -21.45 -0.54
CA ILE A 247 -1.75 -22.00 0.65
C ILE A 247 -2.16 -21.15 1.85
N LEU A 248 -2.62 -21.83 2.90
CA LEU A 248 -2.89 -21.22 4.19
C LEU A 248 -1.86 -21.69 5.21
N LEU A 249 -1.00 -20.77 5.65
CA LEU A 249 0.00 -21.00 6.69
C LEU A 249 -0.62 -20.72 8.06
N HIS A 250 -0.78 -21.76 8.88
CA HIS A 250 -1.29 -21.64 10.24
C HIS A 250 -0.19 -21.89 11.26
N GLY A 251 -0.10 -21.03 12.28
CA GLY A 251 0.84 -21.19 13.38
C GLY A 251 0.98 -19.93 14.22
N GLU A 252 1.53 -20.09 15.43
CA GLU A 252 1.72 -19.02 16.40
C GLU A 252 2.49 -17.81 15.83
N THR A 253 2.37 -16.67 16.48
CA THR A 253 3.13 -15.47 16.10
C THR A 253 4.64 -15.74 16.26
N GLY A 254 5.44 -15.32 15.28
CA GLY A 254 6.89 -15.49 15.32
C GLY A 254 7.42 -16.88 14.92
N VAL A 255 6.61 -17.81 14.42
CA VAL A 255 7.08 -19.16 13.98
C VAL A 255 7.79 -19.18 12.62
N GLY A 256 7.91 -18.04 11.94
CA GLY A 256 8.57 -17.92 10.64
C GLY A 256 7.65 -18.03 9.41
N LYS A 257 6.37 -17.67 9.52
CA LYS A 257 5.38 -17.74 8.41
C LYS A 257 5.84 -16.95 7.17
N THR A 258 6.33 -15.73 7.34
CA THR A 258 6.90 -14.91 6.26
C THR A 258 8.05 -15.60 5.55
N MET A 259 8.96 -16.23 6.30
CA MET A 259 10.11 -16.95 5.71
C MET A 259 9.65 -18.16 4.88
N ILE A 260 8.61 -18.86 5.34
CA ILE A 260 8.01 -19.97 4.60
C ILE A 260 7.30 -19.46 3.33
N ALA A 261 6.59 -18.33 3.40
CA ALA A 261 5.97 -17.73 2.23
C ALA A 261 6.99 -17.33 1.15
N LYS A 262 8.13 -16.77 1.56
CA LYS A 262 9.26 -16.47 0.69
C LYS A 262 9.84 -17.74 0.04
N TYR A 263 10.07 -18.78 0.84
CA TYR A 263 10.53 -20.07 0.33
C TYR A 263 9.59 -20.65 -0.74
N ILE A 264 8.27 -20.57 -0.52
CA ILE A 264 7.28 -21.03 -1.50
C ILE A 264 7.38 -20.23 -2.80
N HIS A 265 7.58 -18.91 -2.73
CA HIS A 265 7.73 -18.05 -3.90
C HIS A 265 9.01 -18.36 -4.67
N GLU A 266 10.14 -18.52 -3.98
CA GLU A 266 11.44 -18.87 -4.57
C GLU A 266 11.44 -20.23 -5.28
N GLU A 267 10.70 -21.21 -4.75
CA GLU A 267 10.55 -22.54 -5.36
C GLU A 267 9.42 -22.61 -6.41
N SER A 268 8.79 -21.47 -6.72
CA SER A 268 7.70 -21.39 -7.70
C SER A 268 8.18 -20.94 -9.09
N PRO A 269 7.39 -21.15 -10.16
CA PRO A 269 7.68 -20.59 -11.47
C PRO A 269 7.71 -19.04 -11.49
N ARG A 270 7.25 -18.38 -10.43
CA ARG A 270 7.18 -16.93 -10.29
C ARG A 270 8.36 -16.34 -9.49
N SER A 271 9.42 -17.11 -9.24
CA SER A 271 10.57 -16.71 -8.39
C SER A 271 11.28 -15.42 -8.84
N GLU A 272 11.24 -15.10 -10.14
CA GLU A 272 11.83 -13.89 -10.71
C GLU A 272 10.88 -12.68 -10.68
N GLN A 273 9.61 -12.89 -10.28
CA GLN A 273 8.58 -11.87 -10.23
C GLN A 273 8.53 -11.20 -8.85
N ASN A 274 7.67 -10.19 -8.71
CA ASN A 274 7.54 -9.47 -7.45
C ASN A 274 6.96 -10.39 -6.35
N PHE A 275 7.56 -10.36 -5.16
CA PHE A 275 6.98 -10.85 -3.92
C PHE A 275 6.63 -9.66 -3.03
N LEU A 276 5.34 -9.45 -2.76
CA LEU A 276 4.86 -8.37 -1.90
C LEU A 276 4.23 -8.97 -0.64
N GLU A 277 4.40 -8.28 0.49
CA GLU A 277 3.86 -8.67 1.79
C GLU A 277 2.96 -7.55 2.32
N LEU A 278 1.79 -7.95 2.84
CA LEU A 278 0.90 -7.07 3.57
C LEU A 278 0.52 -7.75 4.88
N ASN A 279 0.77 -7.08 6.00
CA ASN A 279 0.22 -7.48 7.30
C ASN A 279 -1.15 -6.81 7.49
N CYS A 280 -2.21 -7.62 7.55
CA CYS A 280 -3.59 -7.13 7.68
C CYS A 280 -3.94 -6.63 9.09
N GLY A 281 -3.14 -6.91 10.11
CA GLY A 281 -3.33 -6.42 11.48
C GLY A 281 -2.64 -5.08 11.78
N ALA A 282 -1.69 -4.65 10.94
CA ALA A 282 -0.83 -3.49 11.21
C ALA A 282 -1.47 -2.13 10.85
N LEU A 283 -2.51 -2.12 10.01
CA LEU A 283 -3.10 -0.90 9.45
C LEU A 283 -4.60 -0.79 9.75
N PRO A 284 -5.14 0.44 9.88
CA PRO A 284 -6.58 0.69 9.86
C PRO A 284 -7.26 0.19 8.57
N SER A 285 -8.51 -0.23 8.65
CA SER A 285 -9.28 -0.84 7.56
C SER A 285 -9.26 -0.04 6.24
N ASN A 286 -9.47 1.28 6.31
CA ASN A 286 -9.49 2.13 5.13
C ASN A 286 -8.12 2.22 4.45
N LEU A 287 -7.03 2.11 5.23
CA LEU A 287 -5.68 2.08 4.68
C LEU A 287 -5.34 0.71 4.08
N ILE A 288 -5.80 -0.40 4.69
CA ILE A 288 -5.65 -1.73 4.10
C ILE A 288 -6.31 -1.78 2.71
N GLU A 289 -7.50 -1.21 2.59
CA GLU A 289 -8.21 -1.15 1.32
C GLU A 289 -7.42 -0.38 0.26
N ALA A 290 -6.96 0.83 0.61
CA ALA A 290 -6.15 1.66 -0.28
C ALA A 290 -4.81 0.99 -0.65
N GLU A 291 -4.16 0.26 0.27
CA GLU A 291 -2.93 -0.48 -0.02
C GLU A 291 -3.20 -1.67 -0.93
N LEU A 292 -4.25 -2.47 -0.70
CA LEU A 292 -4.54 -3.67 -1.50
C LEU A 292 -5.00 -3.33 -2.92
N PHE A 293 -6.01 -2.46 -3.02
CA PHE A 293 -6.75 -2.21 -4.26
C PHE A 293 -6.30 -0.92 -4.96
N GLY A 294 -5.57 -0.04 -4.28
CA GLY A 294 -5.28 1.28 -4.81
C GLY A 294 -6.53 2.15 -4.89
N TYR A 295 -6.35 3.39 -5.33
CA TYR A 295 -7.44 4.35 -5.45
C TYR A 295 -7.19 5.33 -6.59
N GLU A 296 -8.28 5.83 -7.18
CA GLU A 296 -8.23 6.92 -8.16
C GLU A 296 -8.14 8.29 -7.49
N PRO A 297 -7.63 9.32 -8.21
CA PRO A 297 -7.63 10.70 -7.74
C PRO A 297 -8.99 11.13 -7.18
N GLY A 298 -9.02 11.64 -5.95
CA GLY A 298 -10.24 12.18 -5.35
C GLY A 298 -11.23 11.14 -4.80
N ALA A 299 -10.84 9.87 -4.67
CA ALA A 299 -11.70 8.82 -4.13
C ALA A 299 -12.18 9.06 -2.68
N PHE A 300 -11.40 9.76 -1.85
CA PHE A 300 -11.75 10.12 -0.47
C PHE A 300 -11.03 11.40 0.00
N THR A 301 -11.45 11.95 1.13
CA THR A 301 -10.84 13.14 1.74
C THR A 301 -9.40 12.86 2.16
N GLY A 302 -8.42 13.49 1.50
CA GLY A 302 -7.00 13.24 1.72
C GLY A 302 -6.36 12.26 0.73
N ALA A 303 -7.11 11.75 -0.25
CA ALA A 303 -6.55 11.01 -1.36
C ALA A 303 -5.54 11.89 -2.12
N LEU A 304 -4.38 11.30 -2.47
CA LEU A 304 -3.42 11.97 -3.34
C LEU A 304 -4.11 12.37 -4.65
N THR A 305 -3.80 13.56 -5.14
CA THR A 305 -4.34 14.10 -6.40
C THR A 305 -3.97 13.27 -7.63
N LYS A 306 -3.08 12.28 -7.48
CA LYS A 306 -2.63 11.36 -8.54
C LYS A 306 -3.17 9.93 -8.40
N GLY A 307 -3.93 9.63 -7.34
CA GLY A 307 -4.28 8.24 -7.02
C GLY A 307 -3.09 7.45 -6.47
N LYS A 308 -3.26 6.14 -6.32
CA LYS A 308 -2.20 5.19 -5.92
C LYS A 308 -2.52 3.81 -6.48
N LYS A 309 -1.51 3.13 -7.04
CA LYS A 309 -1.64 1.72 -7.46
C LYS A 309 -1.66 0.79 -6.24
N GLY A 310 -2.56 -0.20 -6.27
CA GLY A 310 -2.67 -1.19 -5.21
C GLY A 310 -1.63 -2.29 -5.30
N LEU A 311 -1.33 -2.95 -4.17
CA LEU A 311 -0.42 -4.09 -4.10
C LEU A 311 -0.84 -5.23 -5.02
N LEU A 312 -2.15 -5.43 -5.25
CA LEU A 312 -2.64 -6.42 -6.21
C LEU A 312 -2.20 -6.14 -7.65
N GLU A 313 -2.18 -4.87 -8.06
CA GLU A 313 -1.70 -4.46 -9.39
C GLU A 313 -0.17 -4.54 -9.46
N VAL A 314 0.54 -4.13 -8.40
CA VAL A 314 2.01 -4.19 -8.35
C VAL A 314 2.51 -5.63 -8.28
N ALA A 315 1.74 -6.55 -7.68
CA ALA A 315 2.04 -7.97 -7.60
C ALA A 315 1.61 -8.76 -8.84
N ASP A 316 1.12 -8.11 -9.91
CA ASP A 316 0.70 -8.80 -11.12
C ASP A 316 1.80 -9.72 -11.67
N HIS A 317 1.41 -10.92 -12.07
CA HIS A 317 2.26 -12.09 -12.37
C HIS A 317 3.16 -12.61 -11.22
N GLY A 318 3.21 -11.92 -10.09
CA GLY A 318 3.99 -12.23 -8.90
C GLY A 318 3.21 -12.98 -7.83
N THR A 319 3.59 -12.74 -6.57
CA THR A 319 3.00 -13.36 -5.37
C THR A 319 2.70 -12.29 -4.32
N LEU A 320 1.48 -12.30 -3.78
CA LEU A 320 1.06 -11.49 -2.66
C LEU A 320 0.91 -12.37 -1.41
N PHE A 321 1.70 -12.06 -0.38
CA PHE A 321 1.61 -12.68 0.92
C PHE A 321 0.76 -11.81 1.86
N LEU A 322 -0.33 -12.38 2.37
CA LEU A 322 -1.24 -11.76 3.31
C LEU A 322 -0.99 -12.36 4.70
N ASP A 323 -0.25 -11.65 5.54
CA ASP A 323 -0.05 -12.04 6.94
C ASP A 323 -1.22 -11.57 7.80
N GLU A 324 -1.54 -12.38 8.80
CA GLU A 324 -2.66 -12.14 9.73
C GLU A 324 -4.00 -11.93 9.03
N ILE A 325 -4.32 -12.76 8.03
CA ILE A 325 -5.58 -12.67 7.24
C ILE A 325 -6.84 -12.74 8.13
N GLY A 326 -6.75 -13.33 9.32
CA GLY A 326 -7.83 -13.37 10.30
C GLY A 326 -8.15 -12.02 10.97
N ASP A 327 -7.37 -10.97 10.70
CA ASP A 327 -7.61 -9.59 11.12
C ASP A 327 -8.23 -8.74 10.01
N LEU A 328 -8.45 -9.32 8.81
CA LEU A 328 -9.04 -8.60 7.68
C LEU A 328 -10.54 -8.30 7.96
N PRO A 329 -10.99 -7.05 7.82
CA PRO A 329 -12.41 -6.69 7.96
C PRO A 329 -13.33 -7.44 7.01
N LEU A 330 -14.55 -7.78 7.45
CA LEU A 330 -15.55 -8.53 6.66
C LEU A 330 -15.82 -7.94 5.28
N GLU A 331 -15.86 -6.61 5.16
CA GLU A 331 -16.09 -5.91 3.88
C GLU A 331 -14.95 -6.17 2.88
N LEU A 332 -13.71 -6.19 3.36
CA LEU A 332 -12.54 -6.48 2.54
C LEU A 332 -12.41 -7.97 2.21
N GLN A 333 -12.91 -8.86 3.09
CA GLN A 333 -12.98 -10.29 2.81
C GLN A 333 -13.84 -10.58 1.55
N VAL A 334 -14.95 -9.86 1.37
CA VAL A 334 -15.79 -9.98 0.16
C VAL A 334 -15.04 -9.55 -1.09
N LYS A 335 -14.33 -8.42 -1.02
CA LYS A 335 -13.56 -7.91 -2.15
C LYS A 335 -12.41 -8.84 -2.51
N LEU A 336 -11.68 -9.33 -1.51
CA LEU A 336 -10.60 -10.29 -1.70
C LEU A 336 -11.10 -11.59 -2.35
N LEU A 337 -12.24 -12.12 -1.91
CA LEU A 337 -12.85 -13.30 -2.51
C LEU A 337 -13.11 -13.09 -4.01
N LYS A 338 -13.71 -11.95 -4.40
CA LYS A 338 -13.93 -11.62 -5.82
C LYS A 338 -12.63 -11.57 -6.61
N VAL A 339 -11.57 -10.98 -6.05
CA VAL A 339 -10.26 -10.96 -6.71
C VAL A 339 -9.72 -12.38 -6.92
N MET A 340 -9.85 -13.25 -5.91
CA MET A 340 -9.40 -14.63 -6.00
C MET A 340 -10.19 -15.46 -7.03
N GLU A 341 -11.45 -15.13 -7.28
CA GLU A 341 -12.35 -15.81 -8.21
C GLU A 341 -12.21 -15.28 -9.64
N ASP A 342 -12.35 -13.97 -9.80
CA ASP A 342 -12.45 -13.30 -11.11
C ASP A 342 -11.08 -12.89 -11.66
N GLN A 343 -10.03 -12.93 -10.82
CA GLN A 343 -8.70 -12.40 -11.17
C GLN A 343 -8.79 -10.95 -11.66
N ALA A 344 -9.71 -10.19 -11.06
CA ALA A 344 -9.98 -8.81 -11.41
C ALA A 344 -10.59 -8.06 -10.23
N PHE A 345 -10.42 -6.74 -10.21
CA PHE A 345 -11.01 -5.88 -9.19
C PHE A 345 -11.21 -4.45 -9.69
N TYR A 346 -11.96 -3.65 -8.94
CA TYR A 346 -12.10 -2.21 -9.15
C TYR A 346 -11.28 -1.46 -8.10
N PRO A 347 -10.35 -0.58 -8.50
CA PRO A 347 -9.71 0.35 -7.58
C PRO A 347 -10.74 1.21 -6.82
N VAL A 348 -10.39 1.70 -5.63
CA VAL A 348 -11.32 2.52 -4.85
C VAL A 348 -11.65 3.81 -5.61
N GLY A 349 -12.95 4.04 -5.83
CA GLY A 349 -13.45 5.19 -6.58
C GLY A 349 -13.42 5.03 -8.11
N SER A 350 -12.91 3.92 -8.63
CA SER A 350 -12.86 3.65 -10.08
C SER A 350 -14.03 2.80 -10.55
N SER A 351 -14.54 3.08 -11.75
CA SER A 351 -15.48 2.22 -12.48
C SER A 351 -14.78 1.31 -13.49
N LYS A 352 -13.44 1.37 -13.58
CA LYS A 352 -12.65 0.56 -14.51
C LYS A 352 -12.22 -0.74 -13.85
N LEU A 353 -12.52 -1.85 -14.53
CA LEU A 353 -12.08 -3.17 -14.10
C LEU A 353 -10.60 -3.38 -14.44
N THR A 354 -9.81 -3.81 -13.45
CA THR A 354 -8.39 -4.16 -13.60
C THR A 354 -8.23 -5.66 -13.49
N HIS A 355 -7.69 -6.29 -14.54
CA HIS A 355 -7.34 -7.72 -14.54
C HIS A 355 -5.92 -7.93 -14.01
N ILE A 356 -5.73 -8.98 -13.23
CA ILE A 356 -4.45 -9.35 -12.64
C ILE A 356 -4.25 -10.87 -12.65
N ASN A 357 -3.02 -11.33 -12.51
CA ASN A 357 -2.68 -12.73 -12.31
C ASN A 357 -1.75 -12.86 -11.10
N VAL A 358 -2.33 -12.88 -9.89
CA VAL A 358 -1.56 -12.87 -8.64
C VAL A 358 -1.74 -14.19 -7.90
N ARG A 359 -0.62 -14.80 -7.50
CA ARG A 359 -0.65 -15.91 -6.55
C ARG A 359 -0.80 -15.35 -5.14
N ILE A 360 -1.77 -15.85 -4.38
CA ILE A 360 -1.98 -15.44 -3.00
C ILE A 360 -1.47 -16.53 -2.05
N ILE A 361 -0.77 -16.11 -1.01
CA ILE A 361 -0.39 -16.96 0.13
C ILE A 361 -0.93 -16.27 1.37
N ALA A 362 -1.75 -16.96 2.16
CA ALA A 362 -2.34 -16.39 3.36
C ALA A 362 -1.72 -17.00 4.62
N ALA A 363 -1.59 -16.21 5.68
CA ALA A 363 -1.12 -16.67 6.98
C ALA A 363 -2.03 -16.18 8.11
N SER A 364 -2.20 -17.00 9.15
CA SER A 364 -2.93 -16.59 10.35
C SER A 364 -2.43 -17.31 11.59
N HIS A 365 -2.33 -16.57 12.70
CA HIS A 365 -2.14 -17.14 14.04
C HIS A 365 -3.47 -17.52 14.71
N LYS A 366 -4.59 -16.95 14.26
CA LYS A 366 -5.93 -17.23 14.78
C LYS A 366 -6.50 -18.50 14.17
N ASN A 367 -7.37 -19.17 14.92
CA ASN A 367 -8.15 -20.30 14.39
C ASN A 367 -9.29 -19.76 13.50
N LEU A 368 -9.06 -19.72 12.18
CA LEU A 368 -10.05 -19.19 11.23
C LEU A 368 -11.38 -19.93 11.27
N LYS A 369 -11.39 -21.24 11.58
CA LYS A 369 -12.64 -22.00 11.69
C LYS A 369 -13.52 -21.49 12.83
N LYS A 370 -12.92 -21.13 13.97
CA LYS A 370 -13.64 -20.49 15.08
C LYS A 370 -14.17 -19.10 14.71
N LEU A 371 -13.41 -18.34 13.92
CA LEU A 371 -13.84 -17.02 13.44
C LEU A 371 -15.02 -17.14 12.46
N VAL A 372 -15.07 -18.21 11.67
CA VAL A 372 -16.23 -18.53 10.84
C VAL A 372 -17.44 -18.85 11.71
N GLU A 373 -17.27 -19.66 12.76
CA GLU A 373 -18.34 -19.99 13.71
C GLU A 373 -18.86 -18.75 14.48
N SER A 374 -18.01 -17.75 14.78
CA SER A 374 -18.42 -16.50 15.43
C SER A 374 -18.96 -15.44 14.46
N GLY A 375 -18.84 -15.63 13.15
CA GLY A 375 -19.26 -14.67 12.12
C GLY A 375 -18.24 -13.56 11.82
N ASP A 376 -17.04 -13.62 12.41
CA ASP A 376 -15.96 -12.65 12.21
C ASP A 376 -15.12 -12.94 10.94
N PHE A 377 -15.30 -14.12 10.35
CA PHE A 377 -14.68 -14.51 9.09
C PHE A 377 -15.68 -15.22 8.19
N ARG A 378 -15.66 -14.91 6.88
CA ARG A 378 -16.63 -15.51 5.96
C ARG A 378 -16.25 -16.95 5.60
N GLU A 379 -17.26 -17.81 5.58
CA GLU A 379 -17.11 -19.23 5.25
C GLU A 379 -16.63 -19.45 3.81
N ASP A 380 -17.14 -18.65 2.86
CA ASP A 380 -16.77 -18.72 1.44
C ASP A 380 -15.28 -18.43 1.20
N LEU A 381 -14.76 -17.34 1.78
CA LEU A 381 -13.34 -17.00 1.73
C LEU A 381 -12.48 -18.07 2.40
N TYR A 382 -12.92 -18.60 3.56
CA TYR A 382 -12.19 -19.64 4.27
C TYR A 382 -11.93 -20.86 3.39
N TYR A 383 -12.96 -21.39 2.71
CA TYR A 383 -12.76 -22.53 1.81
C TYR A 383 -11.90 -22.19 0.59
N ARG A 384 -11.94 -20.94 0.10
CA ARG A 384 -11.11 -20.51 -1.04
C ARG A 384 -9.62 -20.41 -0.70
N ILE A 385 -9.27 -19.96 0.49
CA ILE A 385 -7.86 -19.86 0.94
C ILE A 385 -7.34 -21.18 1.54
N ASN A 386 -8.20 -21.99 2.13
CA ASN A 386 -7.83 -23.21 2.85
C ASN A 386 -7.73 -24.45 1.94
N VAL A 387 -7.16 -24.29 0.74
CA VAL A 387 -6.96 -25.40 -0.21
C VAL A 387 -5.82 -26.30 0.25
N VAL A 388 -4.68 -25.70 0.60
CA VAL A 388 -3.53 -26.41 1.17
C VAL A 388 -3.20 -25.84 2.56
N PRO A 389 -3.77 -26.40 3.65
CA PRO A 389 -3.42 -26.00 5.00
C PRO A 389 -2.04 -26.52 5.42
N ILE A 390 -1.17 -25.62 5.87
CA ILE A 390 0.16 -25.96 6.40
C ILE A 390 0.25 -25.48 7.85
N HIS A 391 0.38 -26.44 8.77
CA HIS A 391 0.52 -26.15 10.19
C HIS A 391 1.99 -26.08 10.58
N ILE A 392 2.45 -24.91 10.97
CA ILE A 392 3.83 -24.64 11.34
C ILE A 392 3.96 -24.81 12.87
N PRO A 393 4.72 -25.81 13.34
CA PRO A 393 4.83 -26.08 14.77
C PRO A 393 5.58 -24.95 15.49
N PRO A 394 5.25 -24.64 16.76
CA PRO A 394 6.02 -23.70 17.55
C PRO A 394 7.42 -24.21 17.85
N LEU A 395 8.34 -23.31 18.19
CA LEU A 395 9.77 -23.60 18.35
C LEU A 395 10.04 -24.66 19.43
N ARG A 396 9.27 -24.67 20.53
CA ARG A 396 9.28 -25.72 21.57
C ARG A 396 9.03 -27.14 21.06
N HIS A 397 8.34 -27.31 19.93
CA HIS A 397 8.11 -28.62 19.32
C HIS A 397 9.19 -29.03 18.30
N ARG A 398 10.18 -28.16 18.06
CA ARG A 398 11.30 -28.35 17.14
C ARG A 398 12.62 -27.89 17.78
N LYS A 399 12.87 -28.33 19.01
CA LYS A 399 14.05 -27.96 19.81
C LYS A 399 15.41 -28.15 19.11
N LYS A 400 15.52 -29.14 18.22
CA LYS A 400 16.73 -29.40 17.42
C LYS A 400 17.12 -28.23 16.50
N GLU A 401 16.21 -27.31 16.22
CA GLU A 401 16.45 -26.11 15.39
C GLU A 401 16.96 -24.93 16.23
N ILE A 402 16.77 -24.91 17.55
CA ILE A 402 17.08 -23.76 18.41
C ILE A 402 18.57 -23.42 18.36
N ILE A 403 19.46 -24.40 18.61
CA ILE A 403 20.91 -24.15 18.64
C ILE A 403 21.44 -23.67 17.28
N PRO A 404 21.18 -24.36 16.15
CA PRO A 404 21.62 -23.86 14.84
C PRO A 404 21.13 -22.45 14.52
N MET A 405 19.88 -22.13 14.88
CA MET A 405 19.32 -20.79 14.65
C MET A 405 19.94 -19.73 15.56
N ALA A 406 20.18 -20.06 16.84
CA ALA A 406 20.82 -19.16 17.78
C ALA A 406 22.23 -18.79 17.30
N GLN A 407 23.01 -19.79 16.86
CA GLN A 407 24.36 -19.58 16.32
C GLN A 407 24.34 -18.71 15.07
N LEU A 408 23.43 -18.98 14.14
CA LEU A 408 23.27 -18.17 12.93
C LEU A 408 22.98 -16.70 13.25
N PHE A 409 21.96 -16.42 14.07
CA PHE A 409 21.63 -15.05 14.41
C PHE A 409 22.77 -14.37 15.16
N LEU A 410 23.45 -15.10 16.06
CA LEU A 410 24.62 -14.58 16.76
C LEU A 410 25.72 -14.17 15.77
N GLU A 411 26.02 -15.01 14.77
CA GLU A 411 27.00 -14.73 13.72
C GLU A 411 26.57 -13.55 12.81
N GLU A 412 25.30 -13.52 12.38
CA GLU A 412 24.70 -12.44 11.58
C GLU A 412 24.90 -11.09 12.27
N TYR A 413 24.50 -10.98 13.54
CA TYR A 413 24.61 -9.75 14.32
C TYR A 413 26.05 -9.43 14.72
N SER A 414 26.85 -10.44 15.06
CA SER A 414 28.28 -10.27 15.37
C SER A 414 29.02 -9.63 14.18
N SER A 415 28.79 -10.16 12.97
CA SER A 415 29.35 -9.60 11.74
C SER A 415 28.84 -8.19 11.46
N ALA A 416 27.53 -7.93 11.62
CA ALA A 416 26.95 -6.62 11.39
C ALA A 416 27.50 -5.52 12.31
N TYR A 417 27.80 -5.86 13.57
CA TYR A 417 28.35 -4.91 14.56
C TYR A 417 29.88 -4.95 14.66
N GLY A 418 30.56 -5.82 13.91
CA GLY A 418 32.01 -6.01 13.99
C GLY A 418 32.49 -6.55 15.35
N LEU A 419 31.64 -7.29 16.05
CA LEU A 419 31.92 -7.93 17.33
C LEU A 419 32.13 -9.43 17.13
N ASN A 420 32.96 -10.07 17.94
CA ASN A 420 33.12 -11.53 17.91
C ASN A 420 32.47 -12.11 19.16
N ARG A 421 31.31 -12.76 19.01
CA ARG A 421 30.59 -13.38 20.12
C ARG A 421 30.49 -14.89 19.95
N SER A 422 30.50 -15.61 21.07
CA SER A 422 30.32 -17.05 21.12
C SER A 422 29.42 -17.44 22.29
N LEU A 423 28.66 -18.53 22.14
CA LEU A 423 27.80 -19.07 23.20
C LEU A 423 28.49 -20.23 23.91
N ARG A 424 28.52 -20.18 25.24
CA ARG A 424 29.01 -21.28 26.08
C ARG A 424 27.96 -22.40 26.18
N LEU A 425 28.41 -23.62 26.46
CA LEU A 425 27.54 -24.81 26.51
C LEU A 425 26.37 -24.66 27.50
N ASP A 426 26.60 -24.03 28.65
CA ASP A 426 25.55 -23.79 29.65
C ASP A 426 24.48 -22.81 29.16
N ALA A 427 24.84 -21.83 28.32
CA ALA A 427 23.87 -20.96 27.66
C ALA A 427 23.06 -21.75 26.61
N LEU A 428 23.71 -22.61 25.82
CA LEU A 428 23.03 -23.44 24.81
C LEU A 428 22.02 -24.42 25.41
N ASP A 429 22.34 -25.00 26.56
CA ASP A 429 21.43 -25.87 27.31
C ASP A 429 20.16 -25.11 27.72
N LEU A 430 20.34 -23.91 28.30
CA LEU A 430 19.24 -23.04 28.73
C LEU A 430 18.35 -22.59 27.57
N LEU A 431 18.97 -22.23 26.43
CA LEU A 431 18.24 -21.88 25.20
C LEU A 431 17.40 -23.06 24.70
N SER A 432 17.89 -24.29 24.82
CA SER A 432 17.19 -25.51 24.36
C SER A 432 16.04 -25.93 25.29
N ASP A 433 16.15 -25.61 26.57
CA ASP A 433 15.16 -25.96 27.58
C ASP A 433 13.98 -24.99 27.64
N TYR A 434 14.19 -23.71 27.29
CA TYR A 434 13.16 -22.69 27.27
C TYR A 434 12.05 -22.95 26.22
N ASP A 435 10.83 -22.51 26.51
CA ASP A 435 9.63 -22.79 25.70
C ASP A 435 9.43 -21.85 24.52
N TRP A 436 10.14 -20.71 24.49
CA TRP A 436 10.07 -19.71 23.41
C TRP A 436 8.64 -19.28 23.04
N PRO A 437 7.90 -18.64 23.96
CA PRO A 437 6.54 -18.16 23.69
C PRO A 437 6.46 -17.20 22.50
N GLY A 438 7.51 -16.41 22.23
CA GLY A 438 7.64 -15.55 21.05
C GLY A 438 8.35 -16.22 19.85
N ASN A 439 8.59 -17.52 19.92
CA ASN A 439 9.17 -18.35 18.87
C ASN A 439 10.49 -17.76 18.31
N ILE A 440 10.66 -17.78 16.98
CA ILE A 440 11.87 -17.35 16.29
C ILE A 440 12.11 -15.85 16.50
N ARG A 441 11.05 -15.04 16.61
CA ARG A 441 11.16 -13.60 16.84
C ARG A 441 11.82 -13.29 18.18
N GLU A 442 11.43 -14.00 19.23
CA GLU A 442 12.04 -13.87 20.55
C GLU A 442 13.50 -14.35 20.55
N LEU A 443 13.78 -15.49 19.91
CA LEU A 443 15.14 -15.99 19.77
C LEU A 443 16.05 -15.00 19.04
N LYS A 444 15.60 -14.46 17.90
CA LYS A 444 16.34 -13.48 17.11
C LYS A 444 16.64 -12.21 17.93
N ASN A 445 15.62 -11.66 18.60
CA ASN A 445 15.77 -10.47 19.45
C ASN A 445 16.71 -10.73 20.64
N LEU A 446 16.67 -11.93 21.22
CA LEU A 446 17.59 -12.29 22.29
C LEU A 446 19.04 -12.32 21.79
N MET A 447 19.31 -12.95 20.65
CA MET A 447 20.66 -13.03 20.09
C MET A 447 21.22 -11.63 19.79
N GLU A 448 20.43 -10.77 19.16
CA GLU A 448 20.82 -9.37 18.92
C GLU A 448 21.16 -8.64 20.23
N ARG A 449 20.28 -8.75 21.23
CA ARG A 449 20.48 -8.15 22.55
C ARG A 449 21.77 -8.64 23.20
N LEU A 450 22.03 -9.94 23.13
CA LEU A 450 23.23 -10.56 23.71
C LEU A 450 24.50 -10.06 23.01
N VAL A 451 24.49 -9.87 21.69
CA VAL A 451 25.65 -9.30 20.96
C VAL A 451 25.97 -7.89 21.43
N VAL A 452 24.95 -7.06 21.63
CA VAL A 452 25.09 -5.63 21.96
C VAL A 452 25.44 -5.40 23.44
N ILE A 453 24.79 -6.11 24.37
CA ILE A 453 24.87 -5.81 25.81
C ILE A 453 26.00 -6.59 26.51
N SER A 454 26.40 -7.76 25.99
CA SER A 454 27.34 -8.62 26.70
C SER A 454 28.70 -7.94 26.90
N PRO A 455 29.25 -7.92 28.13
CA PRO A 455 30.55 -7.31 28.40
C PRO A 455 31.72 -8.18 27.90
N SER A 456 31.47 -9.47 27.63
CA SER A 456 32.45 -10.48 27.22
C SER A 456 32.11 -11.08 25.86
N ASP A 457 33.15 -11.53 25.15
CA ASP A 457 33.03 -12.23 23.86
C ASP A 457 32.45 -13.64 24.00
N GLU A 458 32.62 -14.25 25.17
CA GLU A 458 31.95 -15.50 25.53
C GLU A 458 30.69 -15.20 26.37
N ILE A 459 29.56 -15.68 25.90
CA ILE A 459 28.23 -15.46 26.48
C ILE A 459 27.81 -16.75 27.19
N GLY A 460 27.74 -16.69 28.51
CA GLY A 460 27.32 -17.78 29.38
C GLY A 460 25.94 -17.52 29.99
N ARG A 461 25.56 -18.36 30.96
CA ARG A 461 24.31 -18.20 31.71
C ARG A 461 24.17 -16.84 32.40
N GLU A 462 25.27 -16.18 32.76
CA GLU A 462 25.25 -14.91 33.51
C GLU A 462 24.73 -13.73 32.69
N GLN A 463 24.81 -13.82 31.36
CA GLN A 463 24.34 -12.81 30.44
C GLN A 463 22.92 -13.11 29.91
N LEU A 464 22.38 -14.30 30.20
CA LEU A 464 21.03 -14.64 29.81
C LEU A 464 20.00 -13.94 30.74
N PRO A 465 18.85 -13.52 30.18
CA PRO A 465 17.75 -12.97 30.95
C PRO A 465 17.23 -13.95 32.02
N GLU A 466 16.71 -13.40 33.12
CA GLU A 466 16.18 -14.20 34.23
C GLU A 466 15.06 -15.15 33.81
N GLU A 467 14.31 -14.82 32.75
CA GLU A 467 13.22 -15.67 32.23
C GLU A 467 13.71 -16.99 31.62
N LEU A 468 14.95 -17.02 31.12
CA LEU A 468 15.58 -18.23 30.57
C LEU A 468 16.31 -19.04 31.63
N LEU A 469 16.62 -18.44 32.77
CA LEU A 469 17.17 -19.17 33.89
C LEU A 469 16.07 -20.09 34.42
N PRO A 470 16.34 -21.38 34.67
CA PRO A 470 15.39 -22.24 35.30
C PRO A 470 14.97 -21.53 36.57
N SER A 471 13.69 -21.14 36.63
CA SER A 471 13.10 -20.74 37.88
C SER A 471 13.51 -21.85 38.83
N ARG A 472 14.26 -21.52 39.87
CA ARG A 472 14.24 -22.34 41.07
C ARG A 472 12.75 -22.58 41.26
N LYS A 473 12.27 -23.80 41.06
CA LYS A 473 10.91 -24.18 41.44
C LYS A 473 10.84 -23.87 42.94
N ARG A 474 10.50 -22.63 43.29
CA ARG A 474 9.42 -22.41 44.22
C ARG A 474 8.27 -23.15 43.57
N THR A 475 7.89 -24.22 44.22
CA THR A 475 6.69 -24.99 43.98
C THR A 475 5.48 -24.06 44.08
N ASP A 476 5.32 -23.18 43.10
CA ASP A 476 4.12 -22.38 42.93
C ASP A 476 3.37 -23.01 41.77
N SER A 477 2.77 -24.16 42.06
CA SER A 477 1.58 -24.57 41.36
C SER A 477 0.54 -24.98 42.38
N LYS A 478 -0.51 -24.13 42.41
CA LYS A 478 -1.87 -24.31 42.91
C LYS A 478 -2.14 -23.68 44.27
N ASP A 479 -3.20 -22.88 44.27
CA ASP A 479 -4.13 -22.67 45.37
C ASP A 479 -3.94 -23.69 46.50
N ASP A 480 -3.42 -23.24 47.64
CA ASP A 480 -4.03 -23.50 48.93
C ASP A 480 -3.37 -22.61 50.00
N ASP A 481 -4.21 -21.83 50.67
CA ASP A 481 -3.95 -21.16 51.94
C ASP A 481 -3.70 -22.18 53.08
N GLU A 482 -2.81 -23.16 52.91
CA GLU A 482 -2.37 -24.03 54.01
C GLU A 482 -0.90 -23.76 54.37
N ILE A 483 -0.72 -23.14 55.53
CA ILE A 483 0.56 -23.03 56.20
C ILE A 483 1.05 -24.46 56.49
N VAL A 484 1.93 -24.98 55.63
CA VAL A 484 2.66 -26.23 55.89
C VAL A 484 3.45 -26.04 57.19
N THR A 485 3.27 -26.95 58.15
CA THR A 485 3.96 -26.80 59.44
C THR A 485 5.47 -26.92 59.24
N LEU A 486 6.26 -26.15 60.00
CA LEU A 486 7.75 -26.20 59.95
C LEU A 486 8.26 -27.65 60.07
N LYS A 487 7.55 -28.49 60.82
CA LYS A 487 7.86 -29.91 60.99
C LYS A 487 7.79 -30.71 59.68
N GLN A 488 6.78 -30.45 58.84
CA GLN A 488 6.63 -31.11 57.54
C GLN A 488 7.68 -30.61 56.54
N ALA A 489 7.94 -29.29 56.50
CA ALA A 489 8.95 -28.71 55.61
C ALA A 489 10.37 -29.23 55.90
N VAL A 490 10.74 -29.34 57.18
CA VAL A 490 12.03 -29.91 57.59
C VAL A 490 12.11 -31.40 57.22
N GLU A 491 11.03 -32.15 57.40
CA GLU A 491 11.01 -33.59 57.11
C GLU A 491 11.12 -33.89 55.61
N GLU A 492 10.55 -33.04 54.75
CA GLU A 492 10.65 -33.16 53.30
C GLU A 492 12.05 -32.79 52.79
N LEU A 493 12.65 -31.74 53.34
CA LEU A 493 14.03 -31.35 53.05
C LEU A 493 15.03 -32.44 53.48
N GLU A 494 14.86 -33.00 54.69
CA GLU A 494 15.65 -34.13 55.16
C GLU A 494 15.53 -35.33 54.21
N ARG A 495 14.33 -35.62 53.70
CA ARG A 495 14.09 -36.71 52.76
C ARG A 495 14.81 -36.50 51.45
N GLU A 496 14.76 -35.29 50.91
CA GLU A 496 15.45 -34.96 49.66
C GLU A 496 16.97 -35.10 49.81
N LEU A 497 17.54 -34.51 50.87
CA LEU A 497 18.98 -34.54 51.14
C LEU A 497 19.51 -35.96 51.35
N ILE A 498 18.81 -36.77 52.15
CA ILE A 498 19.20 -38.16 52.41
C ILE A 498 19.07 -39.01 51.14
N THR A 499 18.01 -38.82 50.34
CA THR A 499 17.82 -39.56 49.08
C THR A 499 18.91 -39.21 48.06
N LYS A 500 19.27 -37.92 47.96
CA LYS A 500 20.36 -37.44 47.10
C LYS A 500 21.70 -38.00 47.53
N ALA A 501 22.01 -37.98 48.83
CA ALA A 501 23.25 -38.55 49.37
C ALA A 501 23.35 -40.07 49.15
N LEU A 502 22.24 -40.81 49.32
CA LEU A 502 22.22 -42.26 49.09
C LEU A 502 22.39 -42.62 47.61
N ARG A 503 21.83 -41.84 46.68
CA ARG A 503 22.05 -42.03 45.23
C ARG A 503 23.51 -41.83 44.84
N THR A 504 24.16 -40.83 45.39
CA THR A 504 25.56 -40.49 45.07
C THR A 504 26.57 -41.44 45.73
N TYR A 505 26.41 -41.74 47.02
CA TYR A 505 27.42 -42.45 47.81
C TYR A 505 27.13 -43.94 48.02
N LYS A 506 25.96 -44.43 47.56
CA LYS A 506 25.50 -45.83 47.48
C LYS A 506 25.48 -46.64 48.79
N THR A 507 26.01 -46.11 49.88
CA THR A 507 26.10 -46.75 51.20
C THR A 507 25.66 -45.78 52.28
N THR A 508 24.95 -46.29 53.29
CA THR A 508 24.41 -45.46 54.39
C THR A 508 25.51 -44.81 55.22
N ARG A 509 26.69 -45.44 55.34
CA ARG A 509 27.83 -44.90 56.09
C ARG A 509 28.46 -43.68 55.40
N LYS A 510 28.70 -43.75 54.08
CA LYS A 510 29.28 -42.63 53.32
C LYS A 510 28.28 -41.48 53.13
N ALA A 511 26.99 -41.80 52.99
CA ALA A 511 25.95 -40.78 52.95
C ALA A 511 25.84 -40.02 54.28
N ALA A 512 26.04 -40.70 55.41
CA ALA A 512 26.02 -40.08 56.74
C ALA A 512 27.22 -39.15 56.97
N GLU A 513 28.40 -39.57 56.55
CA GLU A 513 29.62 -38.75 56.59
C GLU A 513 29.48 -37.50 55.71
N ALA A 514 28.93 -37.63 54.50
CA ALA A 514 28.72 -36.50 53.58
C ALA A 514 27.65 -35.50 54.05
N LEU A 515 26.73 -35.94 54.90
CA LEU A 515 25.65 -35.12 55.48
C LEU A 515 25.96 -34.69 56.93
N GLU A 516 27.15 -35.01 57.46
CA GLU A 516 27.59 -34.70 58.83
C GLU A 516 26.62 -35.21 59.92
N VAL A 517 25.99 -36.36 59.69
CA VAL A 517 25.05 -36.99 60.64
C VAL A 517 25.50 -38.40 60.99
N SER A 518 24.93 -38.96 62.07
CA SER A 518 25.20 -40.35 62.43
C SER A 518 24.55 -41.32 61.43
N GLN A 519 25.20 -42.46 61.17
CA GLN A 519 24.61 -43.52 60.34
C GLN A 519 23.25 -43.98 60.87
N SER A 520 23.07 -43.98 62.20
CA SER A 520 21.80 -44.35 62.84
C SER A 520 20.67 -43.39 62.49
N THR A 521 20.96 -42.09 62.33
CA THR A 521 19.99 -41.05 61.95
C THR A 521 19.44 -41.31 60.54
N ILE A 522 20.32 -41.63 59.58
CA ILE A 522 19.90 -41.96 58.21
C ILE A 522 19.04 -43.21 58.19
N VAL A 523 19.45 -44.28 58.89
CA VAL A 523 18.71 -45.55 58.92
C VAL A 523 17.33 -45.37 59.58
N GLN A 524 17.23 -44.60 60.66
CA GLN A 524 15.94 -44.30 61.30
C GLN A 524 15.01 -43.49 60.40
N LYS A 525 15.52 -42.47 59.70
CA LYS A 525 14.73 -41.65 58.77
C LYS A 525 14.30 -42.46 57.54
N MET A 526 15.18 -43.30 56.99
CA MET A 526 14.82 -44.26 55.94
C MET A 526 13.70 -45.21 56.36
N LYS A 527 13.77 -45.76 57.59
CA LYS A 527 12.72 -46.65 58.12
C LYS A 527 11.41 -45.92 58.37
N LYS A 528 11.46 -44.63 58.70
CA LYS A 528 10.28 -43.76 58.87
C LYS A 528 9.56 -43.46 57.54
N TRP A 529 10.30 -43.47 56.41
CA TRP A 529 9.75 -43.17 55.08
C TRP A 529 9.51 -44.40 54.19
N GLY A 530 10.14 -45.53 54.53
CA GLY A 530 10.00 -46.82 53.84
C GLY A 530 9.08 -47.79 54.57
N GLY A 531 7.84 -47.36 54.80
CA GLY A 531 6.70 -48.19 55.20
C GLY A 531 5.69 -48.27 54.08
#